data_AF-A0A530ZNK5-F1
#
_entry.id   AF-A0A530ZNK5-F1
#
_cell.length_a   1.000
_cell.length_b   1.000
_cell.length_c   1.000
_cell.angle_alpha   90.00
_cell.angle_beta   90.00
_cell.angle_gamma   90.00
#
_symmetry.space_group_name_H-M   'P 1'
#
loop_
_entity.id
_entity.type
_entity.pdbx_description
1 polymer ?
#
loop_
_entity_poly.entity_id
_entity_poly.type
_entity_poly.pdbx_seq_one_letter_code
_entity_poly.pdbx_strand_id
1 'polypeptide(L)'
;MRGYSVFSILRNGLAGDRCWRRAWRSPDPNPAYDVVIVGGGGHGLAAAFYLAENHGIRNVAVLEKGYVGGGNVGRNTTVIRSNY
;
A
#
# COMPACT_ATOMS: atom_id res chain seq x y z
N MET A 1 4.35 12.43 -2.98
CA MET A 1 5.02 11.26 -3.61
C MET A 1 5.84 11.79 -4.79
N ARG A 2 7.00 11.21 -5.17
CA ARG A 2 7.58 11.59 -6.48
C ARG A 2 6.58 11.12 -7.52
N GLY A 3 6.10 12.04 -8.37
CA GLY A 3 5.17 11.68 -9.43
C GLY A 3 5.82 10.72 -10.40
N TYR A 4 5.09 9.69 -10.83
CA TYR A 4 5.51 8.85 -11.93
C TYR A 4 5.34 9.63 -13.23
N SER A 5 6.43 9.97 -13.89
CA SER A 5 6.45 10.59 -15.22
C SER A 5 7.30 9.80 -16.19
N VAL A 6 7.07 9.94 -17.50
CA VAL A 6 7.86 9.26 -18.56
C VAL A 6 9.36 9.51 -18.37
N PHE A 7 9.75 10.76 -18.10
CA PHE A 7 11.15 11.10 -17.84
C PHE A 7 11.71 10.42 -16.58
N SER A 8 10.92 10.34 -15.51
CA SER A 8 11.34 9.62 -14.30
C SER A 8 11.51 8.13 -14.57
N ILE A 9 10.64 7.51 -15.36
CA ILE A 9 10.72 6.08 -15.68
C ILE A 9 11.97 5.80 -16.52
N LEU A 10 12.18 6.57 -17.60
CA LEU A 10 13.38 6.43 -18.45
C LEU A 10 14.67 6.60 -17.64
N ARG A 11 14.76 7.65 -16.81
CA ARG A 11 15.93 7.90 -15.98
C ARG A 11 16.19 6.78 -14.97
N ASN A 12 15.15 6.31 -14.29
CA ASN A 12 15.30 5.23 -13.30
C ASN A 12 15.64 3.90 -13.98
N GLY A 13 15.04 3.60 -15.14
CA GLY A 13 15.34 2.40 -15.93
C GLY A 13 16.80 2.38 -16.41
N LEU A 14 17.31 3.50 -16.93
CA LEU A 14 18.73 3.64 -17.30
C LEU A 14 19.67 3.52 -16.08
N ALA A 15 19.22 3.90 -14.89
CA ALA A 15 19.96 3.72 -13.64
C ALA A 15 19.85 2.30 -13.03
N GLY A 16 19.12 1.39 -13.68
CA GLY A 16 18.84 0.03 -13.19
C GLY A 16 17.93 0.00 -11.97
N ASP A 17 16.91 0.87 -11.94
CA ASP A 17 15.89 0.96 -10.88
C ASP A 17 16.42 1.30 -9.47
N ARG A 18 17.66 1.79 -9.36
CA ARG A 18 18.28 2.13 -8.07
C ARG A 18 17.80 3.43 -7.45
N CYS A 19 17.14 4.29 -8.22
CA CYS A 19 16.78 5.65 -7.80
C CYS A 19 15.32 5.78 -7.33
N TRP A 20 14.59 4.67 -7.22
CA TRP A 20 13.22 4.67 -6.68
C TRP A 20 13.24 4.91 -5.16
N ARG A 21 12.41 5.85 -4.70
CA ARG A 21 12.13 6.00 -3.27
C ARG A 21 11.12 4.95 -2.86
N ARG A 22 11.30 4.34 -1.68
CA ARG A 22 10.33 3.37 -1.13
C ARG A 22 8.93 3.99 -1.10
N ALA A 23 7.95 3.24 -1.62
CA ALA A 23 6.57 3.69 -1.76
C ALA A 23 5.90 3.95 -0.40
N TRP A 24 6.26 3.14 0.60
CA TRP A 24 5.79 3.26 1.98
C TRP A 24 6.94 3.39 2.98
N ARG A 25 6.63 3.96 4.14
CA ARG A 25 7.54 3.99 5.29
C ARG A 25 7.61 2.59 5.92
N SER A 26 8.67 2.34 6.69
CA SER A 26 8.82 1.12 7.52
C SER A 26 9.10 1.55 8.96
N PRO A 27 8.15 2.20 9.64
CA PRO A 27 8.33 2.62 11.02
C PRO A 27 8.25 1.42 11.97
N ASP A 28 8.89 1.54 13.13
CA ASP A 28 8.61 0.63 14.25
C ASP A 28 7.17 0.84 14.74
N PRO A 29 6.48 -0.21 15.23
CA PRO A 29 5.14 -0.08 15.77
C PRO A 29 5.10 0.84 16.99
N ASN A 30 4.11 1.73 17.03
CA ASN A 30 3.79 2.49 18.23
C ASN A 30 3.20 1.56 19.30
N PRO A 31 3.27 1.94 20.59
CA PRO A 31 2.68 1.16 21.67
C PRO A 31 1.15 0.98 21.57
N ALA A 32 0.46 1.91 20.90
CA ALA A 32 -1.00 1.90 20.78
C ALA A 32 -1.47 2.55 19.48
N TYR A 33 -2.62 2.09 19.00
CA TYR A 33 -3.33 2.57 17.82
C TYR A 33 -4.83 2.60 18.10
N ASP A 34 -5.56 3.49 17.45
CA ASP A 34 -7.04 3.51 17.55
C ASP A 34 -7.62 2.27 16.86
N VAL A 35 -6.98 1.83 15.77
CA VAL A 35 -7.36 0.62 15.02
C VAL A 35 -6.11 -0.15 14.60
N VAL A 36 -6.13 -1.46 14.79
CA VAL A 36 -5.14 -2.39 14.24
C VAL A 36 -5.82 -3.31 13.23
N ILE A 37 -5.29 -3.32 12.00
CA ILE A 37 -5.74 -4.18 10.91
C ILE A 37 -4.69 -5.27 10.70
N VAL A 38 -5.12 -6.53 10.75
CA VAL A 38 -4.25 -7.69 10.50
C VAL A 38 -4.43 -8.15 9.05
N GLY A 39 -3.40 -7.99 8.25
CA GLY A 39 -3.35 -8.34 6.82
C GLY A 39 -3.11 -7.13 5.92
N GLY A 40 -1.93 -7.05 5.30
CA GLY A 40 -1.53 -6.01 4.34
C GLY A 40 -1.92 -6.33 2.90
N GLY A 41 -3.10 -6.93 2.71
CA GLY A 41 -3.71 -7.20 1.41
C GLY A 41 -4.57 -6.03 0.91
N GLY A 42 -5.19 -6.19 -0.26
CA GLY A 42 -6.03 -5.15 -0.87
C GLY A 42 -7.15 -4.66 0.05
N HIS A 43 -7.86 -5.57 0.72
CA HIS A 43 -8.92 -5.22 1.66
C HIS A 43 -8.41 -4.48 2.90
N GLY A 44 -7.32 -4.95 3.52
CA GLY A 44 -6.77 -4.32 4.72
C GLY A 44 -6.25 -2.91 4.46
N LEU A 45 -5.56 -2.71 3.33
CA LEU A 45 -5.12 -1.38 2.90
C LEU A 45 -6.29 -0.47 2.52
N ALA A 46 -7.31 -0.98 1.82
CA ALA A 46 -8.51 -0.22 1.50
C ALA A 46 -9.28 0.20 2.77
N ALA A 47 -9.40 -0.70 3.74
CA ALA A 47 -10.02 -0.38 5.03
C ALA A 47 -9.27 0.73 5.76
N ALA A 48 -7.94 0.65 5.85
CA ALA A 48 -7.12 1.70 6.45
C ALA A 48 -7.29 3.05 5.75
N PHE A 49 -7.34 3.04 4.41
CA PHE A 49 -7.58 4.24 3.60
C PHE A 49 -8.94 4.86 3.92
N TYR A 50 -10.02 4.08 3.91
CA TYR A 50 -11.37 4.61 4.14
C TYR A 50 -11.62 5.00 5.61
N LEU A 51 -10.95 4.37 6.58
CA LEU A 51 -10.94 4.85 7.97
C LEU A 51 -10.37 6.27 8.07
N ALA A 52 -9.27 6.54 7.38
CA ALA A 52 -8.63 7.85 7.38
C ALA A 52 -9.42 8.89 6.58
N GLU A 53 -9.92 8.51 5.41
CA GLU A 53 -10.59 9.42 4.45
C GLU A 53 -12.03 9.73 4.88
N ASN A 54 -12.83 8.70 5.15
CA ASN A 54 -14.27 8.85 5.37
C ASN A 54 -14.62 9.07 6.85
N HIS A 55 -13.78 8.58 7.76
CA HIS A 55 -14.06 8.59 9.20
C HIS A 55 -13.08 9.42 10.02
N GLY A 56 -12.04 9.98 9.40
CA GLY A 56 -11.03 10.79 10.08
C GLY A 56 -10.13 10.01 11.05
N ILE A 57 -10.23 8.68 11.10
CA ILE A 57 -9.44 7.81 11.98
C ILE A 57 -8.09 7.56 11.32
N ARG A 58 -7.06 8.28 11.77
CA ARG A 58 -5.73 8.30 11.12
C ARG A 58 -4.64 7.57 11.89
N ASN A 59 -4.88 7.24 13.16
CA ASN A 59 -3.96 6.45 13.98
C ASN A 59 -4.24 4.94 13.78
N VAL A 60 -3.92 4.45 12.59
CA VAL A 60 -4.20 3.07 12.16
C VAL A 60 -2.91 2.32 11.87
N ALA A 61 -2.76 1.11 12.41
CA ALA A 61 -1.72 0.17 12.04
C ALA A 61 -2.25 -0.90 11.09
N VAL A 62 -1.51 -1.20 10.03
CA VAL A 62 -1.75 -2.39 9.19
C VAL A 62 -0.56 -3.32 9.36
N LEU A 63 -0.78 -4.50 9.92
CA LEU A 63 0.25 -5.49 10.20
C LEU A 63 0.21 -6.60 9.15
N GLU A 64 1.33 -6.87 8.52
CA GLU A 64 1.50 -7.93 7.53
C GLU A 64 2.65 -8.84 7.95
N LYS A 65 2.45 -10.16 7.87
CA LYS A 65 3.48 -11.16 8.23
C LYS A 65 4.62 -11.16 7.21
N GLY A 66 4.29 -10.98 5.93
CA GLY A 66 5.25 -10.99 4.82
C GLY A 66 5.48 -9.61 4.21
N TYR A 67 5.51 -9.57 2.88
CA TYR A 67 5.56 -8.32 2.13
C TYR A 67 4.14 -7.85 1.80
N VAL A 68 3.92 -6.53 1.91
CA VAL A 68 2.64 -5.88 1.59
C VAL A 68 2.21 -6.27 0.18
N GLY A 69 0.95 -6.70 0.05
CA GLY A 69 0.39 -7.15 -1.22
C GLY A 69 0.77 -8.56 -1.68
N GLY A 70 1.56 -9.31 -0.89
CA GLY A 70 2.05 -10.64 -1.29
C GLY A 70 1.02 -11.78 -1.31
N GLY A 71 -0.17 -11.55 -0.74
CA GLY A 71 -1.29 -12.48 -0.79
C GLY A 71 -2.06 -12.44 -2.12
N ASN A 72 -3.35 -12.78 -2.06
CA ASN A 72 -4.21 -12.87 -3.26
C ASN A 72 -4.32 -11.55 -4.05
N VAL A 73 -4.12 -10.39 -3.40
CA VAL A 73 -4.10 -9.10 -4.10
C VAL A 73 -2.98 -8.99 -5.13
N GLY A 74 -1.85 -9.68 -4.94
CA GLY A 74 -0.76 -9.76 -5.92
C GLY A 74 -0.87 -10.94 -6.88
N ARG A 75 -1.93 -11.76 -6.80
CA ARG A 75 -2.06 -13.05 -7.52
C ARG A 75 -3.41 -13.25 -8.22
N ASN A 76 -4.23 -12.21 -8.34
CA ASN A 76 -5.52 -12.30 -9.03
C ASN A 76 -5.36 -12.06 -10.54
N THR A 77 -6.39 -12.42 -11.31
CA THR A 77 -6.45 -12.20 -12.76
C THR A 77 -6.97 -10.80 -13.13
N THR A 78 -7.06 -9.89 -12.17
CA THR A 78 -7.42 -8.46 -12.33
C THR A 78 -8.80 -8.18 -12.93
N VAL A 79 -9.66 -9.20 -13.09
CA VAL A 79 -11.02 -9.03 -13.62
C VAL A 79 -11.90 -8.33 -12.58
N ILE A 80 -12.52 -7.22 -12.99
CA ILE A 80 -13.48 -6.45 -12.20
C ILE A 80 -14.80 -6.40 -12.98
N ARG A 81 -15.91 -6.77 -12.33
CA ARG A 81 -17.26 -6.75 -12.91
C ARG A 81 -18.31 -6.51 -11.84
N SER A 82 -19.44 -5.95 -12.22
CA SER A 82 -20.60 -5.70 -11.35
C SER A 82 -21.92 -6.01 -12.06
N ASN A 83 -21.90 -6.98 -12.98
CA ASN A 83 -23.09 -7.43 -13.71
C ASN A 83 -23.91 -8.36 -12.81
N TYR A 84 -24.76 -7.73 -12.00
CA TYR A 84 -25.84 -8.37 -11.24
C TYR A 84 -27.13 -8.39 -12.07
#